data_AF-A0A958SAZ9-F1
#
_entry.id   AF-A0A958SAZ9-F1
#
_cell.length_a   1.000
_cell.length_b   1.000
_cell.length_c   1.000
_cell.angle_alpha   90.00
_cell.angle_beta   90.00
_cell.angle_gamma   90.00
#
_symmetry.space_group_name_H-M   'P 1'
#
loop_
_entity.id
_entity.type
_entity.pdbx_description
1 polymer ?
#
loop_
_entity_poly.entity_id
_entity_poly.type
_entity_poly.pdbx_seq_one_letter_code
_entity_poly.pdbx_strand_id
1 'polypeptide(L)'
;MDSHCTACSGSSECTACEAGYYDTSGSASCTACTDITNCLECSDGSTCTSCSSGYYVSSGSCTSCSNVDAQCSTCSDGSTCTTCSSGYYVNSNACAACSSALTGCTDC
;
A
#
# COMPACT_ATOMS: atom_id res chain seq x y z
N MET A 1 -23.25 -14.20 -11.58
CA MET A 1 -22.22 -13.16 -11.74
C MET A 1 -21.97 -12.60 -10.37
N ASP A 2 -20.73 -12.64 -9.91
CA ASP A 2 -20.34 -12.10 -8.62
C ASP A 2 -20.57 -10.57 -8.55
N SER A 3 -20.96 -10.06 -7.38
CA SER A 3 -21.28 -8.64 -7.19
C SER A 3 -20.06 -7.73 -7.21
N HIS A 4 -18.85 -8.27 -7.02
CA HIS A 4 -17.59 -7.54 -7.05
C HIS A 4 -16.91 -7.60 -8.42
N CYS A 5 -17.57 -8.16 -9.42
CA CYS A 5 -17.08 -8.19 -10.79
C CYS A 5 -17.42 -6.90 -11.54
N THR A 6 -16.40 -6.18 -12.02
CA THR A 6 -16.56 -4.91 -12.74
C THR A 6 -16.50 -5.07 -14.26
N ALA A 7 -15.87 -6.14 -14.76
CA ALA A 7 -15.86 -6.48 -16.18
C ALA A 7 -15.95 -7.99 -16.41
N CYS A 8 -16.66 -8.41 -17.46
CA CYS A 8 -16.86 -9.82 -17.79
C CYS A 8 -16.47 -10.12 -19.25
N SER A 9 -15.92 -11.32 -19.47
CA SER A 9 -15.84 -11.95 -20.80
C SER A 9 -16.95 -12.97 -20.93
N GLY A 10 -17.95 -12.67 -21.75
CA GLY A 10 -19.11 -13.54 -21.95
C GLY A 10 -19.97 -13.69 -20.70
N SER A 11 -20.56 -14.88 -20.51
CA SER A 11 -21.51 -15.17 -19.43
C SER A 11 -20.91 -15.98 -18.27
N SER A 12 -19.60 -16.18 -18.22
CA SER A 12 -18.97 -17.13 -17.30
C SER A 12 -17.61 -16.73 -16.74
N GLU A 13 -16.99 -15.65 -17.23
CA GLU A 13 -15.68 -15.20 -16.75
C GLU A 13 -15.73 -13.74 -16.30
N CYS A 14 -15.23 -13.49 -15.08
CA CYS A 14 -14.92 -12.16 -14.62
C CYS A 14 -13.49 -11.80 -15.01
N THR A 15 -13.29 -10.69 -15.72
CA THR A 15 -11.97 -10.25 -16.19
C THR A 15 -11.43 -9.03 -15.43
N ALA A 16 -12.27 -8.38 -14.63
CA ALA A 16 -11.84 -7.34 -13.71
C ALA A 16 -12.74 -7.33 -12.48
N CYS A 17 -12.11 -7.16 -11.32
CA CYS A 17 -12.79 -7.11 -10.03
C CYS A 17 -12.73 -5.69 -9.45
N GLU A 18 -13.57 -5.43 -8.46
CA GLU A 18 -13.48 -4.21 -7.65
C GLU A 18 -12.14 -4.16 -6.89
N ALA A 19 -11.74 -2.95 -6.50
CA ALA A 19 -10.61 -2.71 -5.62
C ALA A 19 -10.71 -3.59 -4.35
N GLY A 20 -9.61 -4.23 -3.96
CA GLY A 20 -9.60 -5.22 -2.87
C GLY A 20 -10.02 -6.63 -3.27
N TYR A 21 -10.25 -6.91 -4.56
CA TYR A 21 -10.54 -8.24 -5.06
C TYR A 21 -9.69 -8.59 -6.28
N TYR A 22 -9.39 -9.87 -6.46
CA TYR A 22 -8.65 -10.38 -7.60
C TYR A 22 -9.46 -11.43 -8.37
N ASP A 23 -9.22 -11.51 -9.68
CA ASP A 23 -9.83 -12.52 -10.53
C ASP A 23 -9.19 -13.88 -10.29
N THR A 24 -10.01 -14.92 -10.23
CA THR A 24 -9.52 -16.29 -10.27
C THR A 24 -9.76 -16.83 -11.67
N SER A 25 -8.69 -17.00 -12.44
CA SER A 25 -8.79 -17.32 -13.86
C SER A 25 -9.72 -18.52 -14.12
N GLY A 26 -10.69 -18.33 -15.02
CA GLY A 26 -11.72 -19.33 -15.32
C GLY A 26 -12.92 -19.35 -14.36
N SER A 27 -13.03 -18.38 -13.44
CA SER A 27 -14.16 -18.23 -12.53
C SER A 27 -14.99 -16.98 -12.80
N ALA A 28 -16.28 -17.05 -12.50
CA ALA A 28 -17.19 -15.90 -12.54
C ALA A 28 -17.16 -15.06 -11.24
N SER A 29 -16.11 -15.24 -10.42
CA SER A 29 -16.05 -14.79 -9.03
C SER A 29 -14.73 -14.11 -8.70
N CYS A 30 -14.86 -13.04 -7.93
CA CYS A 30 -13.77 -12.22 -7.43
C CYS A 30 -13.48 -12.63 -5.99
N THR A 31 -12.21 -12.91 -5.68
CA THR A 31 -11.81 -13.29 -4.32
C THR A 31 -11.21 -12.08 -3.62
N ALA A 32 -11.59 -11.85 -2.37
CA ALA A 32 -11.10 -10.71 -1.60
C ALA A 32 -9.61 -10.87 -1.26
N CYS A 33 -8.87 -9.76 -1.24
CA CYS A 33 -7.47 -9.68 -0.85
C CYS A 33 -7.28 -9.73 0.68
N THR A 34 -7.96 -10.65 1.37
CA THR A 34 -7.94 -10.72 2.84
C THR A 34 -6.79 -11.53 3.41
N ASP A 35 -6.13 -12.36 2.59
CA ASP A 35 -5.06 -13.24 3.03
C ASP A 35 -3.73 -12.50 3.25
N ILE A 36 -3.58 -11.28 2.70
CA ILE A 36 -2.37 -10.49 2.83
C ILE A 36 -2.63 -9.28 3.74
N THR A 37 -1.97 -9.25 4.89
CA THR A 37 -2.18 -8.19 5.89
C THR A 37 -1.76 -6.81 5.35
N ASN A 38 -2.60 -5.79 5.58
CA ASN A 38 -2.44 -4.41 5.10
C ASN A 38 -2.46 -4.24 3.57
N CYS A 39 -2.88 -5.26 2.83
CA CYS A 39 -3.03 -5.18 1.38
C CYS A 39 -4.36 -4.52 0.99
N LEU A 40 -4.30 -3.53 0.10
CA LEU A 40 -5.47 -2.92 -0.52
C LEU A 40 -5.81 -3.58 -1.84
N GLU A 41 -4.79 -3.92 -2.65
CA GLU A 41 -4.97 -4.54 -3.96
C GLU A 41 -4.01 -5.73 -4.08
N CYS A 42 -4.48 -6.85 -4.60
CA CYS A 42 -3.66 -8.05 -4.81
C CYS A 42 -3.87 -8.58 -6.23
N SER A 43 -2.84 -9.19 -6.81
CA SER A 43 -2.95 -9.91 -8.08
C SER A 43 -3.46 -11.34 -7.88
N ASP A 44 -3.25 -11.89 -6.69
CA ASP A 44 -3.64 -13.23 -6.28
C ASP A 44 -3.63 -13.31 -4.74
N GLY A 45 -4.06 -14.44 -4.19
CA GLY A 45 -4.10 -14.68 -2.74
C GLY A 45 -2.75 -14.66 -2.02
N SER A 46 -1.63 -14.49 -2.73
CA SER A 46 -0.28 -14.42 -2.17
C SER A 46 0.53 -13.19 -2.58
N THR A 47 0.09 -12.41 -3.56
CA THR A 47 0.83 -11.25 -4.06
C THR A 47 0.01 -9.97 -3.99
N CYS A 48 0.46 -9.05 -3.14
CA CYS A 48 -0.06 -7.70 -3.01
C CYS A 48 0.58 -6.75 -4.02
N THR A 49 -0.24 -5.93 -4.67
CA THR A 49 0.16 -4.92 -5.66
C THR A 49 -0.03 -3.50 -5.14
N SER A 50 -0.85 -3.29 -4.10
CA SER A 50 -1.00 -2.01 -3.41
C SER A 50 -1.26 -2.21 -1.93
N CYS A 51 -0.59 -1.42 -1.10
CA CYS A 51 -0.69 -1.52 0.36
C CYS A 51 -1.41 -0.31 0.96
N SER A 52 -1.92 -0.50 2.18
CA SER A 52 -2.53 0.56 2.98
C SER A 52 -1.52 1.68 3.25
N SER A 53 -2.03 2.88 3.51
CA SER A 53 -1.18 4.03 3.86
C SER A 53 -0.24 3.70 5.03
N GLY A 54 1.04 4.02 4.89
CA GLY A 54 2.08 3.65 5.86
C GLY A 54 2.74 2.29 5.60
N TYR A 55 2.38 1.63 4.50
CA TYR A 55 3.04 0.41 4.02
C TYR A 55 3.42 0.55 2.55
N TYR A 56 4.46 -0.16 2.14
CA TYR A 56 4.89 -0.28 0.75
C TYR A 56 4.94 -1.74 0.33
N VAL A 57 4.81 -1.98 -0.97
CA VAL A 57 4.92 -3.33 -1.53
C VAL A 57 6.38 -3.76 -1.56
N SER A 58 6.67 -4.86 -0.89
CA SER A 58 7.97 -5.52 -0.89
C SER A 58 7.78 -7.00 -1.14
N SER A 59 8.24 -7.49 -2.29
CA SER A 59 8.16 -8.91 -2.67
C SER A 59 6.75 -9.50 -2.58
N GLY A 60 5.73 -8.73 -2.96
CA GLY A 60 4.32 -9.16 -2.90
C GLY A 60 3.68 -9.07 -1.51
N SER A 61 4.37 -8.54 -0.50
CA SER A 61 3.83 -8.30 0.84
C SER A 61 3.89 -6.83 1.22
N CYS A 62 3.10 -6.42 2.20
CA CYS A 62 3.09 -5.05 2.69
C CYS A 62 4.05 -4.89 3.87
N THR A 63 5.12 -4.13 3.65
CA THR A 63 6.12 -3.81 4.67
C THR A 63 5.87 -2.41 5.22
N SER A 64 5.95 -2.25 6.54
CA SER A 64 5.72 -0.96 7.20
C SER A 64 6.79 0.05 6.81
N CYS A 65 6.37 1.28 6.51
CA CYS A 65 7.25 2.42 6.28
C CYS A 65 8.08 2.80 7.51
N SER A 66 7.61 2.42 8.71
CA SER A 66 8.37 2.59 9.95
C SER A 66 9.71 1.83 9.94
N ASN A 67 9.89 0.84 9.05
CA ASN A 67 11.15 0.13 8.87
C ASN A 67 12.18 0.94 8.06
N VAL A 68 11.73 1.90 7.25
CA VAL A 68 12.59 2.83 6.50
C VAL A 68 13.15 3.88 7.44
N ASP A 69 12.26 4.52 8.20
CA ASP A 69 12.58 5.46 9.25
C ASP A 69 11.45 5.41 10.30
N ALA A 70 11.80 5.44 11.58
CA ALA A 70 10.84 5.35 12.68
C ALA A 70 9.80 6.49 12.66
N GLN A 71 10.12 7.62 12.03
CA GLN A 71 9.24 8.79 11.88
C GLN A 71 8.60 8.88 10.49
N CYS A 72 8.73 7.83 9.68
CA CYS A 72 8.13 7.78 8.36
C CYS A 72 6.65 7.40 8.43
N SER A 73 5.78 8.30 7.98
CA SER A 73 4.33 8.07 7.87
C SER A 73 3.95 7.41 6.55
N THR A 74 4.62 7.74 5.44
CA THR A 74 4.44 7.10 4.13
C THR A 74 5.76 7.01 3.39
N CYS A 75 5.92 5.97 2.57
CA CYS A 75 7.15 5.64 1.88
C CYS A 75 6.86 5.07 0.49
N SER A 76 7.78 5.25 -0.44
CA SER A 76 7.69 4.69 -1.80
C SER A 76 8.26 3.27 -1.88
N ASP A 77 9.27 3.00 -1.06
CA ASP A 77 10.07 1.78 -1.08
C ASP A 77 10.83 1.64 0.24
N GLY A 78 11.61 0.57 0.37
CA GLY A 78 12.37 0.25 1.59
C GLY A 78 13.52 1.22 1.93
N SER A 79 13.74 2.27 1.14
CA SER A 79 14.77 3.29 1.36
C SER A 79 14.24 4.72 1.28
N THR A 80 13.00 4.93 0.81
CA THR A 80 12.46 6.26 0.54
C THR A 80 11.23 6.59 1.35
N CYS A 81 11.38 7.44 2.36
CA CYS A 81 10.26 8.09 3.02
C CYS A 81 9.76 9.29 2.21
N THR A 82 8.44 9.37 2.00
CA THR A 82 7.77 10.45 1.24
C THR A 82 6.95 11.37 2.12
N THR A 83 6.55 10.94 3.32
CA THR A 83 5.94 11.84 4.31
C THR A 83 6.36 11.39 5.71
N CYS A 84 6.71 12.37 6.54
CA CYS A 84 7.11 12.14 7.91
C CYS A 84 5.98 12.47 8.88
N SER A 85 6.07 11.93 10.09
CA SER A 85 5.20 12.28 11.21
C SER A 85 5.27 13.77 11.54
N SER A 86 4.24 14.30 12.18
CA SER A 86 4.18 15.70 12.64
C SER A 86 5.43 16.08 13.44
N GLY A 87 6.03 17.23 13.11
CA GLY A 87 7.30 17.71 13.70
C GLY A 87 8.57 17.20 13.01
N TYR A 88 8.42 16.44 11.93
CA TYR A 88 9.51 15.98 11.06
C TYR A 88 9.24 16.36 9.61
N TYR A 89 10.31 16.58 8.85
CA TYR A 89 10.25 16.84 7.42
C TYR A 89 11.08 15.81 6.65
N VAL A 90 10.71 15.58 5.40
CA VAL A 90 11.48 14.69 4.52
C VAL A 90 12.77 15.39 4.13
N ASN A 91 13.89 14.78 4.50
CA ASN A 91 15.24 15.24 4.18
C ASN A 91 16.01 14.08 3.57
N SER A 92 16.30 14.15 2.26
CA SER A 92 17.06 13.12 1.54
C SER A 92 16.55 11.70 1.83
N ASN A 93 15.25 11.45 1.59
CA ASN A 93 14.59 10.15 1.73
C ASN A 93 14.40 9.66 3.18
N ALA A 94 14.82 10.40 4.20
CA ALA A 94 14.64 10.10 5.63
C ALA A 94 13.91 11.24 6.36
N CYS A 95 13.53 11.00 7.62
CA CYS A 95 12.81 11.99 8.41
C CYS A 95 13.75 12.73 9.36
N ALA A 96 13.90 14.04 9.14
CA ALA A 96 14.68 14.91 10.00
C ALA A 96 13.74 15.72 10.91
N ALA A 97 14.13 15.85 12.19
CA ALA A 97 13.35 16.62 13.15
C ALA A 97 13.42 18.12 12.82
N CYS A 98 12.29 18.81 12.85
CA CYS A 98 12.26 20.23 12.52
C CYS A 98 13.02 21.09 13.55
N SER A 99 13.07 20.63 14.79
CA SER A 99 13.89 21.21 15.86
C SER A 99 15.40 21.15 15.61
N SER A 100 15.87 20.24 14.76
CA SER A 100 17.28 20.11 14.40
C SER A 100 17.71 21.10 13.31
N ALA A 101 16.76 21.55 12.47
CA ALA A 101 17.00 22.55 11.43
C ALA A 101 16.82 23.98 11.96
N LEU A 102 15.87 24.19 12.88
CA LEU A 102 15.62 25.48 13.53
C LEU A 102 15.40 25.29 15.02
N THR A 103 16.35 25.76 15.83
CA THR A 103 16.26 25.75 17.29
C THR A 103 15.01 26.52 17.75
N GLY A 104 14.01 25.80 18.27
CA GLY A 104 12.76 26.38 18.80
C GLY A 104 11.54 26.29 17.87
N CYS A 105 11.69 25.80 16.63
CA CYS A 105 10.55 25.49 15.78
C CYS A 105 10.18 24.00 15.89
N THR A 106 8.94 23.73 16.31
CA THR A 106 8.37 22.37 16.35
C THR A 106 7.51 22.05 15.14
N ASP A 107 7.31 23.03 14.26
CA ASP A 107 6.50 22.94 13.05
C ASP A 107 7.28 23.52 11.87
N CYS A 108 7.10 22.87 10.73
CA CYS A 108 7.81 22.99 9.46
C CYS A 108 6.75 22.64 8.39
#